data_AF-A0A8J7VD86-F1
#
_entry.id   AF-A0A8J7VD86-F1
#
_cell.length_a   1.000
_cell.length_b   1.000
_cell.length_c   1.000
_cell.angle_alpha   90.00
_cell.angle_beta   90.00
_cell.angle_gamma   90.00
#
_symmetry.space_group_name_H-M   'P 1'
#
loop_
_entity.id
_entity.type
_entity.pdbx_description
1 polymer ?
#
loop_
_entity_poly.entity_id
_entity_poly.type
_entity_poly.pdbx_seq_one_letter_code
_entity_poly.pdbx_strand_id
1 'polypeptide(L)'
;MKIRSPRLVWFFAIALIHYLATWGSFLIAFGATMRRFDIGQEPDVLERMCAAAFDALSFPVLPLMESVSVSLPGPLGHLPFLANSALWAFLIVALIVRSRRRKPDRSRE
;
A
#
# COMPACT_ATOMS: atom_id res chain seq x y z
N MET A 1 -3.63 29.29 -4.11
CA MET A 1 -4.64 28.23 -3.89
C MET A 1 -4.48 27.69 -2.47
N LYS A 2 -5.30 28.11 -1.50
CA LYS A 2 -5.20 27.60 -0.11
C LYS A 2 -5.80 26.20 -0.06
N ILE A 3 -5.01 25.17 0.23
CA ILE A 3 -5.50 23.79 0.39
C ILE A 3 -6.38 23.76 1.65
N ARG A 4 -7.69 23.59 1.46
CA ARG A 4 -8.71 23.88 2.48
C ARG A 4 -8.96 22.77 3.50
N SER A 5 -8.26 21.64 3.47
CA SER A 5 -8.36 20.68 4.57
C SER A 5 -7.06 19.90 4.83
N PRO A 6 -6.54 19.88 6.07
CA PRO A 6 -5.35 19.09 6.40
C PRO A 6 -5.60 17.59 6.21
N ARG A 7 -6.86 17.14 6.35
CA ARG A 7 -7.25 15.73 6.15
C ARG A 7 -6.99 15.26 4.71
N LEU A 8 -7.28 16.10 3.73
CA LEU A 8 -7.07 15.76 2.32
C LEU A 8 -5.57 15.68 1.98
N VAL A 9 -4.75 16.56 2.56
CA VAL A 9 -3.29 16.49 2.43
C VAL A 9 -2.76 15.18 3.01
N TRP A 10 -3.18 14.81 4.22
CA TRP A 10 -2.80 13.53 4.83
C TRP A 10 -3.24 12.34 4.01
N PHE A 11 -4.46 12.37 3.48
CA PHE A 11 -4.97 11.31 2.62
C PHE A 11 -4.07 11.09 1.39
N PHE A 12 -3.80 12.14 0.61
CA PHE A 12 -2.96 12.01 -0.58
C PHE A 12 -1.52 11.63 -0.25
N ALA A 13 -0.95 12.17 0.83
CA ALA A 13 0.39 11.82 1.27
C ALA A 13 0.49 10.33 1.63
N ILE A 14 -0.45 9.82 2.43
CA ILE A 14 -0.47 8.40 2.82
C ILE A 14 -0.72 7.51 1.60
N ALA A 15 -1.65 7.87 0.72
CA ALA A 15 -1.93 7.11 -0.50
C ALA A 15 -0.69 7.04 -1.41
N LEU A 16 0.02 8.16 -1.60
CA LEU A 16 1.23 8.20 -2.41
C LEU A 16 2.35 7.36 -1.79
N ILE A 17 2.61 7.52 -0.49
CA ILE A 17 3.63 6.73 0.22
C ILE A 17 3.32 5.24 0.12
N HIS A 18 2.06 4.85 0.35
CA HIS A 18 1.63 3.46 0.27
C HIS A 18 1.80 2.90 -1.14
N TYR A 19 1.40 3.66 -2.16
CA TYR A 19 1.55 3.25 -3.56
C TYR A 19 3.02 3.06 -3.95
N LEU A 20 3.89 4.01 -3.58
CA LEU A 20 5.33 3.92 -3.84
C LEU A 20 5.99 2.79 -3.06
N ALA A 21 5.57 2.53 -1.81
CA ALA A 21 6.05 1.40 -1.04
C ALA A 21 5.66 0.07 -1.69
N THR A 22 4.41 -0.05 -2.15
CA THR A 22 3.91 -1.25 -2.85
C THR A 22 4.74 -1.51 -4.12
N TRP A 23 4.92 -0.48 -4.95
CA TRP A 23 5.71 -0.57 -6.18
C TRP A 23 7.19 -0.83 -5.92
N GLY A 24 7.78 -0.18 -4.92
CA GLY A 24 9.18 -0.39 -4.54
C GLY A 24 9.43 -1.82 -4.08
N SER A 25 8.57 -2.35 -3.20
CA SER A 25 8.64 -3.74 -2.74
C SER A 25 8.51 -4.73 -3.89
N PHE A 26 7.56 -4.48 -4.81
CA PHE A 26 7.41 -5.28 -6.04
C PHE A 26 8.68 -5.29 -6.88
N LEU A 27 9.21 -4.11 -7.24
CA LEU A 27 10.38 -4.01 -8.12
C LEU A 27 11.61 -4.67 -7.51
N ILE A 28 11.82 -4.53 -6.20
CA ILE A 28 12.92 -5.18 -5.49
C ILE A 28 12.75 -6.70 -5.50
N ALA A 29 11.58 -7.21 -5.12
CA ALA A 29 11.32 -8.65 -5.08
C ALA A 29 11.40 -9.27 -6.50
N PHE A 30 10.79 -8.63 -7.49
CA PHE A 30 10.84 -9.05 -8.89
C PHE A 30 12.28 -9.04 -9.43
N GLY A 31 13.02 -7.95 -9.21
CA GLY A 31 14.41 -7.84 -9.65
C GLY A 31 15.33 -8.88 -9.00
N ALA A 32 15.16 -9.14 -7.70
CA ALA A 32 15.90 -10.18 -6.99
C ALA A 32 15.58 -11.58 -7.52
N THR A 33 14.30 -11.85 -7.79
CA THR A 33 13.84 -13.11 -8.42
C THR A 33 14.48 -13.28 -9.80
N MET A 34 14.44 -12.25 -10.65
CA MET A 34 15.03 -12.31 -11.99
C MET A 34 16.54 -12.52 -11.97
N ARG A 35 17.25 -11.87 -11.04
CA ARG A 35 18.71 -12.08 -10.87
C ARG A 35 19.05 -13.53 -10.53
N ARG A 36 18.16 -14.22 -9.82
CA ARG A 36 18.38 -15.61 -9.41
C ARG A 36 17.81 -16.65 -10.37
N PHE A 37 17.03 -16.23 -11.36
CA PHE A 37 16.32 -17.12 -12.28
C PHE A 37 17.26 -18.10 -12.99
N ASP A 38 18.43 -17.62 -13.47
CA ASP A 38 19.36 -18.46 -14.24
C ASP A 38 20.31 -19.28 -13.35
N ILE A 39 20.53 -18.87 -12.10
CA ILE A 39 21.53 -19.47 -11.21
C ILE A 39 20.93 -20.44 -10.19
N GLY A 40 19.60 -20.47 -10.02
CA GLY A 40 18.91 -21.40 -9.13
C GLY A 40 19.29 -21.27 -7.65
N GLN A 41 19.86 -20.14 -7.24
CA GLN A 41 20.15 -19.86 -5.82
C GLN A 41 18.84 -19.78 -5.02
N GLU A 42 18.89 -19.81 -3.68
CA GLU A 42 17.74 -19.62 -2.77
C GLU A 42 17.51 -18.14 -2.40
N PRO A 43 16.26 -17.73 -2.03
CA PRO A 43 15.99 -16.34 -1.65
C PRO A 43 16.78 -15.90 -0.44
N ASP A 44 17.28 -14.68 -0.50
CA ASP A 44 17.87 -14.04 0.66
C ASP A 44 16.76 -13.53 1.60
N VAL A 45 17.17 -13.09 2.80
CA VAL A 45 16.22 -12.59 3.81
C VAL A 45 15.53 -11.31 3.33
N LEU A 46 16.24 -10.44 2.61
CA LEU A 46 15.70 -9.17 2.16
C LEU A 46 14.63 -9.36 1.10
N GLU A 47 14.86 -10.26 0.15
CA GLU A 47 13.90 -10.67 -0.89
C GLU A 47 12.61 -11.22 -0.26
N ARG A 48 12.73 -12.12 0.73
CA ARG A 48 11.58 -12.64 1.49
C ARG A 48 10.81 -11.54 2.20
N MET A 49 11.52 -10.60 2.83
CA MET A 49 10.89 -9.45 3.50
C MET A 49 10.18 -8.53 2.51
N CYS A 50 10.78 -8.26 1.35
CA CYS A 50 10.16 -7.45 0.30
C CYS A 50 8.94 -8.12 -0.32
N ALA A 51 8.99 -9.44 -0.54
CA ALA A 51 7.85 -10.21 -1.00
C ALA A 51 6.70 -10.16 0.02
N ALA A 52 6.97 -10.45 1.30
CA ALA A 52 5.96 -10.37 2.36
C ALA A 52 5.38 -8.96 2.51
N ALA A 53 6.20 -7.91 2.39
CA ALA A 53 5.75 -6.53 2.39
C ALA A 53 4.84 -6.23 1.20
N PHE A 54 5.21 -6.69 0.00
CA PHE A 54 4.38 -6.54 -1.19
C PHE A 54 3.03 -7.24 -1.05
N ASP A 55 3.00 -8.47 -0.53
CA ASP A 55 1.77 -9.22 -0.29
C ASP A 55 0.85 -8.49 0.71
N ALA A 56 1.42 -8.02 1.82
CA ALA A 56 0.68 -7.29 2.84
C ALA A 56 0.15 -5.94 2.32
N LEU A 57 0.98 -5.17 1.61
CA LEU A 57 0.58 -3.87 1.07
C LEU A 57 -0.43 -4.03 -0.06
N SER A 58 -0.35 -5.10 -0.85
CA SER A 58 -1.26 -5.33 -1.97
C SER A 58 -2.58 -5.97 -1.56
N PHE A 59 -2.74 -6.38 -0.30
CA PHE A 59 -4.03 -6.85 0.22
C PHE A 59 -5.05 -5.70 0.30
N PRO A 60 -6.31 -5.91 -0.14
CA PRO A 60 -6.90 -7.17 -0.64
C PRO A 60 -6.89 -7.33 -2.17
N VAL A 61 -6.19 -6.46 -2.89
CA VAL A 61 -6.27 -6.36 -4.35
C VAL A 61 -5.76 -7.60 -5.08
N LEU A 62 -4.65 -8.20 -4.68
CA LEU A 62 -4.14 -9.41 -5.36
C LEU A 62 -5.14 -10.58 -5.31
N PRO A 63 -5.66 -11.00 -4.14
CA PRO A 63 -6.69 -12.04 -4.07
C PRO A 63 -7.94 -11.71 -4.89
N LEU A 64 -8.35 -10.44 -4.91
CA LEU A 64 -9.49 -10.01 -5.72
C LEU A 64 -9.18 -10.14 -7.20
N MET A 65 -8.02 -9.67 -7.66
CA MET A 65 -7.60 -9.79 -9.06
C MET A 65 -7.45 -11.24 -9.51
N GLU A 66 -7.02 -12.15 -8.64
CA GLU A 66 -6.98 -13.58 -8.95
C GLU A 66 -8.38 -14.17 -9.12
N SER A 67 -9.38 -13.67 -8.36
CA SER A 67 -10.76 -14.14 -8.45
C SER A 67 -11.53 -13.62 -9.69
N VAL A 68 -11.09 -12.52 -10.30
CA VAL A 68 -11.69 -11.96 -11.52
C VAL A 68 -10.71 -12.07 -12.68
N SER A 69 -11.04 -12.87 -13.70
CA SER A 69 -10.23 -13.03 -14.92
C SER A 69 -10.27 -11.78 -15.82
N VAL A 70 -9.81 -10.63 -15.31
CA VAL A 70 -9.76 -9.35 -16.03
C VAL A 70 -8.29 -9.01 -16.28
N SER A 71 -7.93 -8.98 -17.56
CA SER A 71 -6.64 -8.43 -17.99
C SER A 71 -6.80 -6.93 -18.23
N LEU A 72 -6.08 -6.10 -17.46
CA LEU A 72 -6.04 -4.65 -17.63
C LEU A 72 -4.72 -4.28 -18.31
N PRO A 73 -4.70 -4.09 -19.65
CA PRO A 73 -3.46 -3.84 -20.36
C PRO A 73 -2.90 -2.45 -20.09
N GLY A 74 -1.57 -2.35 -20.11
CA GLY A 74 -0.85 -1.09 -20.06
C GLY A 74 -1.10 -0.28 -18.78
N PRO A 75 -1.24 1.05 -18.87
CA PRO A 75 -1.41 1.92 -17.70
C PRO A 75 -2.62 1.60 -16.83
N LEU A 76 -3.64 0.94 -17.38
CA LEU A 76 -4.84 0.55 -16.63
C LEU A 76 -4.55 -0.51 -15.57
N GLY A 77 -3.48 -1.30 -15.73
CA GLY A 77 -3.03 -2.27 -14.74
C GLY A 77 -2.63 -1.65 -13.39
N HIS A 78 -2.38 -0.34 -13.35
CA HIS A 78 -2.06 0.38 -12.12
C HIS A 78 -3.31 0.77 -11.31
N LEU A 79 -4.51 0.76 -11.93
CA LEU A 79 -5.74 1.22 -11.28
C LEU A 79 -6.09 0.43 -10.00
N PRO A 80 -5.99 -0.92 -9.97
CA PRO A 80 -6.26 -1.67 -8.74
C PRO A 80 -5.35 -1.26 -7.59
N PHE A 81 -4.06 -1.07 -7.85
CA PHE A 81 -3.09 -0.66 -6.82
C PHE A 81 -3.28 0.79 -6.35
N LEU A 82 -3.70 1.70 -7.23
CA LEU A 82 -4.09 3.06 -6.85
C LEU A 82 -5.35 3.06 -5.97
N ALA A 83 -6.36 2.26 -6.34
CA ALA A 83 -7.57 2.10 -5.53
C ALA A 83 -7.25 1.48 -4.17
N ASN A 84 -6.37 0.49 -4.11
CA ASN A 84 -5.87 -0.09 -2.86
C ASN A 84 -5.22 0.94 -1.95
N SER A 85 -4.35 1.78 -2.53
CA SER A 85 -3.62 2.80 -1.78
C SER A 85 -4.55 3.90 -1.25
N ALA A 86 -5.58 4.25 -2.03
CA ALA A 86 -6.65 5.14 -1.60
C ALA A 86 -7.47 4.53 -0.45
N LEU A 87 -7.77 3.23 -0.50
CA LEU A 87 -8.48 2.52 0.58
C LEU A 87 -7.67 2.55 1.88
N TRP A 88 -6.39 2.21 1.84
CA TRP A 88 -5.51 2.25 3.02
C TRP A 88 -5.37 3.67 3.59
N ALA A 89 -5.20 4.67 2.72
CA ALA A 89 -5.17 6.07 3.15
C ALA A 89 -6.46 6.50 3.84
N PHE A 90 -7.61 6.10 3.30
CA PHE A 90 -8.91 6.36 3.92
C PHE A 90 -8.99 5.73 5.32
N LEU A 91 -8.66 4.45 5.45
CA LEU A 91 -8.70 3.73 6.73
C LEU A 91 -7.79 4.36 7.78
N ILE A 92 -6.55 4.69 7.42
CA ILE A 92 -5.58 5.30 8.33
C ILE A 92 -6.05 6.69 8.78
N VAL A 93 -6.50 7.54 7.84
CA VAL A 93 -7.00 8.88 8.17
C VAL A 93 -8.24 8.78 9.07
N ALA A 94 -9.15 7.84 8.79
CA ALA A 94 -10.33 7.61 9.62
C ALA A 94 -9.96 7.18 11.05
N LEU A 95 -8.99 6.27 11.20
CA LEU A 95 -8.47 5.84 12.50
C LEU A 95 -7.83 6.99 13.29
N ILE A 96 -7.01 7.82 12.63
CA ILE A 96 -6.39 9.01 13.26
C ILE A 96 -7.46 10.00 13.72
N VAL A 97 -8.49 10.24 12.90
CA VAL A 97 -9.58 11.15 13.27
C VAL A 97 -10.38 10.59 14.44
N ARG A 98 -10.65 9.27 14.46
CA ARG A 98 -11.38 8.60 15.55
C ARG A 98 -10.61 8.61 16.86
N SER A 99 -9.31 8.36 16.84
CA SER A 99 -8.48 8.34 18.06
C SER A 99 -8.39 9.70 18.75
N ARG A 100 -8.37 10.79 17.97
CA ARG A 100 -8.37 12.16 18.49
C ARG A 100 -9.66 12.55 19.21
N ARG A 101 -10.79 11.94 18.86
CA ARG A 101 -12.10 12.20 19.51
C ARG A 101 -12.26 11.51 20.86
N ARG A 102 -11.39 10.55 21.20
CA ARG A 102 -11.50 9.73 22.43
C ARG A 102 -10.71 10.26 23.62
N LYS A 103 -10.04 11.42 23.53
CA LYS A 103 -9.40 12.01 24.72
C LYS A 103 -10.50 12.33 25.74
N PRO A 104 -10.59 11.59 26.87
CA PRO A 104 -11.57 11.89 27.90
C PRO A 104 -11.22 13.25 28.49
N ASP A 105 -12.22 14.07 28.70
CA ASP A 105 -12.08 15.34 29.38
C ASP A 105 -11.64 15.07 30.83
N ARG A 106 -10.33 15.10 31.09
CA ARG A 106 -9.72 14.91 32.41
C ARG A 106 -9.94 16.11 33.34
N SER A 107 -10.81 17.05 32.99
CA SER A 107 -11.11 18.24 33.80
C SER A 107 -12.15 18.01 34.90
N ARG A 108 -12.53 16.76 35.20
CA ARG A 108 -13.49 16.39 36.26
C ARG A 108 -12.89 15.61 37.44
N GLU A 109 -11.56 15.64 37.59
CA GLU A 109 -10.85 15.16 38.79
C GLU A 109 -10.34 16.31 39.66
#